data_AF-A0A920G4T7-F1
#
_entry.id   AF-A0A920G4T7-F1
#
_cell.length_a   1.000
_cell.length_b   1.000
_cell.length_c   1.000
_cell.angle_alpha   90.00
_cell.angle_beta   90.00
_cell.angle_gamma   90.00
#
_symmetry.space_group_name_H-M   'P 1'
#
loop_
_entity.id
_entity.type
_entity.pdbx_description
1 polymer ?
#
loop_
_entity_poly.entity_id
_entity_poly.type
_entity_poly.pdbx_seq_one_letter_code
_entity_poly.pdbx_strand_id
1 'polypeptide(L)' 'MRAARDEMSHWHEADYLIINDNFDSALEELRALVRSLRLRTDQQQSALHDLIDDLLL' A
#
# COMPACT_ATOMS: atom_id res chain seq x y z
N MET A 1 -20.04 -10.81 16.33
CA MET A 1 -20.68 -9.82 15.42
C MET A 1 -20.68 -8.37 15.95
N ARG A 2 -19.90 -7.99 16.99
CA ARG A 2 -19.76 -6.58 17.41
C ARG A 2 -18.43 -5.96 16.96
N ALA A 3 -17.33 -6.72 17.06
CA ALA A 3 -15.98 -6.26 16.70
C ALA A 3 -15.88 -5.67 15.27
N ALA A 4 -16.42 -6.37 14.26
CA ALA A 4 -16.34 -5.90 12.86
C ALA A 4 -17.02 -4.53 12.63
N ARG A 5 -18.04 -4.17 13.42
CA ARG A 5 -18.77 -2.90 13.24
C ARG A 5 -18.09 -1.73 13.95
N ASP A 6 -17.48 -1.98 15.10
CA ASP A 6 -16.71 -0.98 15.83
C ASP A 6 -15.40 -0.65 15.09
N GLU A 7 -14.80 -1.64 14.44
CA GLU A 7 -13.60 -1.49 13.60
C GLU A 7 -13.91 -0.73 12.30
N MET A 8 -15.06 -1.02 11.65
CA MET A 8 -15.54 -0.25 10.50
C MET A 8 -15.88 1.21 10.81
N SER A 9 -15.97 1.62 12.09
CA SER A 9 -16.24 3.02 12.48
C SER A 9 -14.94 3.87 12.50
N HIS A 10 -13.77 3.23 12.53
CA HIS A 10 -12.45 3.88 12.54
C HIS A 10 -11.82 3.95 11.14
N TRP A 11 -12.61 3.80 10.08
CA TRP A 11 -12.12 3.87 8.70
C TRP A 11 -11.36 5.17 8.37
N HIS A 12 -11.64 6.24 9.10
CA HIS A 12 -11.01 7.55 8.93
C HIS A 12 -9.57 7.63 9.45
N GLU A 13 -9.12 6.63 10.22
CA GLU A 13 -7.74 6.56 10.74
C GLU A 13 -6.80 5.78 9.80
N ALA A 14 -7.36 5.08 8.80
CA ALA A 14 -6.56 4.34 7.84
C ALA A 14 -5.99 5.28 6.76
N ASP A 15 -4.75 5.04 6.34
CA ASP A 15 -4.13 5.80 5.25
C ASP A 15 -4.82 5.58 3.88
N TYR A 16 -5.47 4.42 3.71
CA TYR A 16 -6.16 4.02 2.48
C TYR A 16 -7.44 3.23 2.80
N LEU A 17 -8.50 3.49 2.04
CA LEU A 17 -9.78 2.77 2.10
C LEU A 17 -10.10 2.20 0.71
N ILE A 18 -10.31 0.88 0.64
CA ILE A 18 -10.73 0.17 -0.57
C ILE A 18 -12.14 -0.37 -0.34
N ILE A 19 -13.07 -0.04 -1.24
CA ILE A 19 -14.45 -0.53 -1.18
C ILE A 19 -14.54 -1.79 -2.03
N ASN A 20 -14.88 -2.91 -1.41
CA ASN A 20 -15.07 -4.18 -2.11
C ASN A 20 -16.53 -4.34 -2.56
N ASP A 21 -16.97 -3.54 -3.53
CA ASP A 21 -18.26 -3.69 -4.20
C ASP A 21 -18.17 -4.65 -5.41
N ASN A 22 -17.05 -4.59 -6.13
CA ASN A 22 -16.65 -5.49 -7.19
C ASN A 22 -15.26 -6.07 -6.86
N PHE A 23 -15.19 -7.40 -6.74
CA PHE A 23 -13.98 -8.09 -6.30
C PHE A 23 -12.78 -7.84 -7.22
N ASP A 24 -12.98 -7.90 -8.54
CA ASP A 24 -11.89 -7.71 -9.50
C ASP A 24 -11.32 -6.30 -9.41
N SER A 25 -12.19 -5.29 -9.24
CA SER A 25 -11.79 -3.89 -9.09
C SER A 25 -11.05 -3.67 -7.78
N ALA A 26 -11.58 -4.15 -6.65
CA ALA A 26 -10.93 -4.05 -5.35
C ALA A 26 -9.59 -4.78 -5.30
N LEU A 27 -9.46 -5.91 -6.01
CA LEU A 27 -8.20 -6.64 -6.14
C LEU A 27 -7.16 -5.85 -6.92
N GLU A 28 -7.55 -5.20 -8.02
CA GLU A 28 -6.65 -4.33 -8.78
C GLU A 28 -6.22 -3.10 -7.98
N GLU A 29 -7.14 -2.46 -7.25
CA GLU A 29 -6.84 -1.35 -6.34
C GLU A 29 -5.85 -1.77 -5.25
N LEU A 30 -6.06 -2.93 -4.62
CA LEU A 30 -5.16 -3.47 -3.61
C LEU A 30 -3.77 -3.77 -4.19
N ARG A 31 -3.71 -4.37 -5.39
CA ARG A 31 -2.44 -4.63 -6.08
C ARG A 31 -1.70 -3.33 -6.40
N ALA A 32 -2.42 -2.31 -6.85
CA ALA A 32 -1.85 -1.00 -7.12
C ALA A 32 -1.30 -0.35 -5.85
N LEU A 33 -2.03 -0.43 -4.74
CA LEU A 33 -1.59 0.07 -3.44
C LEU A 33 -0.32 -0.64 -2.95
N VAL A 34 -0.29 -1.98 -2.99
CA VAL A 34 0.92 -2.73 -2.58
C VAL A 34 2.12 -2.39 -3.48
N ARG A 35 1.89 -2.18 -4.78
CA ARG A 35 2.95 -1.76 -5.71
C ARG A 35 3.45 -0.35 -5.37
N SER A 36 2.57 0.61 -5.10
CA SER A 36 2.98 1.97 -4.76
C SER A 36 3.79 2.02 -3.46
N LEU A 37 3.38 1.25 -2.45
CA LEU A 37 4.11 1.12 -1.19
C LEU A 37 5.52 0.55 -1.38
N ARG A 38 5.69 -0.40 -2.30
CA ARG A 38 7.02 -0.96 -2.65
C ARG A 38 7.88 0.01 -3.44
N LEU A 39 7.27 0.91 -4.20
CA LEU A 39 7.96 1.92 -5.01
C LEU A 39 8.31 3.19 -4.23
N ARG A 40 7.96 3.28 -2.94
CA ARG A 40 8.36 4.43 -2.11
C ARG A 40 9.89 4.54 -2.07
N THR A 41 10.37 5.78 -2.12
CA THR A 41 11.81 6.08 -2.22
C THR A 41 12.61 5.46 -1.09
N ASP A 42 12.10 5.42 0.14
CA ASP A 42 12.76 4.79 1.28
C ASP A 42 12.99 3.28 1.07
N GLN A 43 11.97 2.58 0.56
CA GLN A 43 12.04 1.16 0.26
C GLN A 43 12.96 0.88 -0.93
N GLN A 44 12.86 1.70 -1.99
CA GLN A 44 13.69 1.56 -3.18
C GLN A 44 15.16 1.91 -2.91
N GLN A 45 15.42 2.94 -2.11
CA GLN A 45 16.78 3.33 -1.71
C GLN A 45 17.46 2.22 -0.89
N SER A 46 16.73 1.58 0.02
CA SER A 46 17.27 0.42 0.74
C SER A 46 17.49 -0.79 -0.15
N ALA A 47 16.59 -1.05 -1.12
CA ALA A 47 16.67 -2.24 -1.97
C ALA A 47 17.69 -2.10 -3.12
N LEU A 48 17.89 -0.89 -3.61
CA LEU A 48 18.76 -0.56 -4.75
C LEU A 48 20.00 0.23 -4.34
N HIS A 49 20.35 0.21 -3.05
CA HIS A 49 21.50 0.94 -2.49
C HIS A 49 22.74 0.84 -3.38
N ASP A 50 23.18 -0.38 -3.68
CA ASP A 50 24.41 -0.62 -4.43
C ASP A 50 24.33 -0.11 -5.88
N LEU A 51 23.15 -0.20 -6.50
CA LEU A 51 22.91 0.31 -7.86
C LEU A 51 22.91 1.84 -7.89
N ILE A 52 22.32 2.47 -6.87
CA ILE A 52 22.26 3.93 -6.75
C ILE A 52 23.68 4.48 -6.52
N ASP A 53 24.46 3.82 -5.66
CA ASP A 53 25.86 4.19 -5.41
C ASP A 53 26.73 4.06 -6.67
N ASP A 54 26.56 2.98 -7.45
CA ASP A 54 27.30 2.75 -8.70
C ASP A 54 26.95 3.78 -9.80
N LEU A 55 25.71 4.26 -9.85
CA LEU A 55 25.27 5.26 -10.84
C LEU A 55 25.62 6.71 -10.45
N LEU A 56 25.98 6.96 -9.20
CA LEU A 56 26.32 8.30 -8.68
C LEU A 56 27.84 8.53 -8.52
N LEU A 57 28.67 7.52 -8.81
CA LEU A 57 30.14 7.58 -8.87
C LEU A 57 30.63 7.74 -10.32
#